data_AF-A0A327S069-F1
#
_entry.id   AF-A0A327S069-F1
#
_cell.length_a   1.000
_cell.length_b   1.000
_cell.length_c   1.000
_cell.angle_alpha   90.00
_cell.angle_beta   90.00
_cell.angle_gamma   90.00
#
_symmetry.space_group_name_H-M   'P 1'
#
loop_
_entity.id
_entity.type
_entity.pdbx_description
1 polymer ?
#
loop_
_entity_poly.entity_id
_entity_poly.type
_entity_poly.pdbx_seq_one_letter_code
_entity_poly.pdbx_strand_id
1 'polypeptide(L)' 'LDDFGLKALNNDARIAVLDILEDRYGNGATIITSQLPVDTWYAFIDEPTLADAIMDRLSASAHRIALTGKSLRNKKNH' A
#
# COMPACT_ATOMS: atom_id res chain seq x y z
N LEU A 1 -4.25 -5.14 3.23
CA LEU A 1 -3.35 -5.51 2.12
C LEU A 1 -1.97 -5.72 2.71
N ASP A 2 -1.35 -6.85 2.43
CA ASP A 2 -0.04 -7.21 2.97
C ASP A 2 1.04 -7.15 1.87
N ASP A 3 2.28 -6.82 2.23
CA ASP A 3 3.45 -6.77 1.34
C ASP A 3 3.28 -5.90 0.08
N PHE A 4 2.61 -4.75 0.20
CA PHE A 4 2.47 -3.79 -0.91
C PHE A 4 3.85 -3.28 -1.34
N GLY A 5 4.11 -3.20 -2.65
CA GLY A 5 5.39 -2.73 -3.15
C GLY A 5 6.45 -3.79 -3.42
N LEU A 6 6.19 -5.07 -3.08
CA LEU A 6 7.22 -6.13 -3.18
C LEU A 6 7.42 -6.65 -4.61
N LYS A 7 6.39 -6.61 -5.45
CA LYS A 7 6.43 -6.98 -6.87
C LYS A 7 5.71 -5.92 -7.68
N ALA A 8 6.24 -5.57 -8.85
CA ALA A 8 5.59 -4.63 -9.77
C ALA A 8 4.14 -5.06 -10.05
N LEU A 9 3.24 -4.10 -10.01
CA LEU A 9 1.83 -4.32 -10.32
C LEU A 9 1.66 -4.33 -11.84
N ASN A 10 1.04 -5.38 -12.37
CA ASN A 10 0.52 -5.32 -13.73
C ASN A 10 -0.79 -4.52 -13.74
N ASN A 11 -1.31 -4.22 -14.93
CA ASN A 11 -2.49 -3.39 -15.08
C ASN A 11 -3.71 -3.92 -14.30
N ASP A 12 -3.98 -5.23 -14.40
CA ASP A 12 -5.11 -5.86 -13.72
C ASP A 12 -4.98 -5.77 -12.20
N ALA A 13 -3.77 -5.90 -11.65
CA ALA A 13 -3.52 -5.73 -10.23
C ALA A 13 -3.74 -4.28 -9.77
N ARG A 14 -3.39 -3.28 -10.59
CA ARG A 14 -3.65 -1.87 -10.27
C ARG A 14 -5.15 -1.59 -10.23
N ILE A 15 -5.90 -2.06 -11.22
CA ILE A 15 -7.36 -1.93 -11.27
C ILE A 15 -7.99 -2.63 -10.06
N ALA A 16 -7.60 -3.87 -9.77
CA ALA A 16 -8.13 -4.60 -8.63
C ALA A 16 -7.84 -3.89 -7.29
N VAL A 17 -6.66 -3.26 -7.13
CA VAL A 17 -6.37 -2.44 -5.94
C VAL A 17 -7.30 -1.24 -5.87
N LEU A 18 -7.53 -0.54 -6.99
CA LEU A 18 -8.43 0.60 -7.02
C LEU A 18 -9.87 0.19 -6.66
N ASP A 19 -10.40 -0.88 -7.26
CA ASP A 19 -11.76 -1.38 -7.01
C ASP A 19 -11.96 -1.74 -5.53
N ILE A 20 -11.00 -2.46 -4.93
CA ILE A 20 -11.04 -2.79 -3.49
C ILE A 20 -11.03 -1.51 -2.64
N LEU A 21 -10.25 -0.50 -3.02
CA LEU A 21 -10.19 0.75 -2.28
C LEU A 21 -11.48 1.56 -2.44
N GLU A 22 -12.11 1.56 -3.61
CA GLU A 22 -13.40 2.19 -3.87
C GLU A 22 -14.50 1.60 -2.99
N ASP A 23 -14.66 0.28 -2.99
CA ASP A 23 -15.69 -0.41 -2.20
C ASP A 23 -15.56 -0.11 -0.71
N ARG A 24 -14.31 0.03 -0.24
CA ARG A 24 -14.00 0.27 1.18
C ARG A 24 -14.01 1.75 1.57
N TYR A 25 -13.89 2.66 0.60
CA TYR A 25 -13.76 4.08 0.86
C TYR A 25 -14.99 4.61 1.61
N GLY A 26 -14.77 5.22 2.78
CA GLY A 26 -15.85 5.71 3.65
C GLY A 26 -16.66 4.62 4.38
N ASN A 27 -16.49 3.34 4.03
CA ASN A 27 -17.28 2.22 4.57
C ASN A 27 -16.51 1.37 5.59
N GLY A 28 -15.17 1.38 5.56
CA GLY A 28 -14.37 0.63 6.52
C GLY A 28 -12.87 0.95 6.48
N ALA A 29 -12.17 0.73 7.59
CA ALA A 29 -10.74 0.99 7.69
C ALA A 29 -9.92 0.01 6.85
N THR A 30 -8.97 0.51 6.06
CA THR A 30 -8.05 -0.32 5.27
C THR A 30 -6.64 -0.21 5.85
N ILE A 31 -6.04 -1.35 6.20
CA ILE A 31 -4.64 -1.43 6.65
C ILE A 31 -3.78 -1.94 5.51
N ILE A 32 -2.67 -1.25 5.24
CA ILE A 32 -1.67 -1.62 4.26
C ILE A 32 -0.31 -1.75 4.94
N THR A 33 0.38 -2.85 4.69
CA THR A 33 1.80 -3.01 5.04
C THR A 33 2.64 -2.89 3.78
N SER A 34 3.79 -2.23 3.89
CA SER A 34 4.71 -2.06 2.77
C SER A 34 6.14 -1.93 3.28
N GLN A 35 7.07 -2.43 2.48
CA GLN A 35 8.50 -2.18 2.65
C GLN A 35 8.95 -0.90 1.93
N LEU A 36 8.10 -0.34 1.08
CA LEU A 36 8.35 0.92 0.39
C LEU A 36 7.85 2.09 1.22
N PRO A 37 8.64 3.17 1.35
CA PRO A 37 8.15 4.45 1.86
C PRO A 37 6.91 4.93 1.09
N VAL A 38 5.94 5.55 1.78
CA VAL A 38 4.65 5.95 1.19
C VAL A 38 4.82 6.98 0.06
N ASP A 39 5.83 7.83 0.14
CA ASP A 39 6.18 8.82 -0.89
C ASP A 39 6.67 8.18 -2.20
N THR A 40 7.12 6.93 -2.18
CA THR A 40 7.51 6.21 -3.42
C THR A 40 6.36 5.44 -4.05
N TRP A 41 5.18 5.36 -3.42
CA TRP A 41 4.07 4.53 -3.91
C TRP A 41 3.51 5.02 -5.25
N TYR A 42 3.44 6.33 -5.44
CA TYR A 42 2.97 6.92 -6.71
C TYR A 42 3.82 6.43 -7.89
N ALA A 43 5.15 6.54 -7.76
CA ALA A 43 6.09 6.08 -8.77
C ALA A 43 6.07 4.55 -8.94
N PHE A 44 5.87 3.80 -7.85
CA PHE A 44 5.80 2.34 -7.89
C PHE A 44 4.55 1.82 -8.64
N ILE A 45 3.42 2.50 -8.54
CA ILE A 45 2.20 2.14 -9.27
C ILE A 45 2.47 2.24 -10.78
N ASP A 46 3.27 3.20 -11.22
CA ASP A 46 3.76 3.31 -12.61
C ASP A 46 2.62 3.35 -13.66
N GLU A 47 1.54 4.04 -13.32
CA GLU A 47 0.48 4.47 -14.23
C GLU A 47 -0.16 5.73 -13.62
N PRO A 48 0.01 6.92 -14.19
CA PRO A 48 -0.36 8.18 -13.53
C PRO A 48 -1.82 8.24 -13.07
N THR A 49 -2.75 7.78 -13.92
CA THR A 49 -4.19 7.93 -13.67
C THR A 49 -4.66 7.11 -12.46
N LEU A 50 -4.24 5.84 -12.40
CA LEU A 50 -4.50 4.91 -11.32
C LEU A 50 -3.67 5.29 -10.09
N ALA A 51 -2.44 5.79 -10.26
CA ALA A 51 -1.63 6.24 -9.15
C ALA A 51 -2.30 7.41 -8.41
N ASP A 52 -2.81 8.41 -9.13
CA ASP A 52 -3.59 9.50 -8.53
C ASP A 52 -4.83 8.97 -7.80
N ALA A 53 -5.65 8.15 -8.49
CA ALA A 53 -6.88 7.62 -7.92
C ALA A 53 -6.65 6.75 -6.66
N ILE A 54 -5.64 5.87 -6.69
CA ILE A 54 -5.27 5.01 -5.56
C ILE A 54 -4.73 5.86 -4.41
N MET A 55 -3.80 6.80 -4.69
CA MET A 55 -3.17 7.62 -3.65
C MET A 55 -4.17 8.57 -2.98
N ASP A 56 -5.15 9.11 -3.71
CA ASP A 56 -6.24 9.92 -3.14
C ASP A 56 -7.03 9.13 -2.09
N ARG A 57 -7.45 7.91 -2.43
CA ARG A 57 -8.23 7.04 -1.52
C ARG A 57 -7.42 6.62 -0.29
N LEU A 58 -6.12 6.42 -0.47
CA LEU A 58 -5.22 6.02 0.62
C LEU A 58 -4.79 7.18 1.51
N SER A 59 -4.77 8.41 1.01
CA SER A 59 -4.23 9.56 1.74
C SER A 59 -5.29 10.45 2.41
N ALA A 60 -6.54 10.41 1.94
CA ALA A 60 -7.62 11.27 2.42
C ALA A 60 -7.85 11.21 3.93
N SER A 61 -7.67 10.04 4.56
CA SER A 61 -7.79 9.87 6.02
C SER A 61 -6.92 8.70 6.50
N ALA A 62 -5.60 8.90 6.49
CA ALA A 62 -4.65 7.85 6.87
C ALA A 62 -3.70 8.23 7.98
N HIS A 63 -3.38 7.22 8.80
CA HIS A 63 -2.26 7.25 9.73
C HIS A 63 -1.07 6.53 9.10
N ARG A 64 0.06 7.24 8.98
CA ARG A 64 1.31 6.67 8.46
C ARG A 64 2.21 6.31 9.63
N ILE A 65 2.53 5.03 9.77
CA ILE A 65 3.40 4.52 10.82
C ILE A 65 4.67 4.00 10.16
N ALA A 66 5.76 4.77 10.26
CA ALA A 66 7.06 4.33 9.83
C ALA A 66 7.66 3.38 10.87
N LEU A 67 7.64 2.10 10.59
CA LEU A 67 8.27 1.09 11.45
C LEU A 67 9.78 1.15 11.29
N THR A 68 10.49 1.13 12.41
CA THR A 68 11.95 1.14 12.47
C THR A 68 12.46 -0.02 13.31
N GLY A 69 13.74 -0.35 13.16
CA GLY A 69 14.41 -1.40 13.93
C GLY A 69 14.78 -2.65 13.12
N LYS A 70 15.41 -3.61 13.79
CA LYS A 70 15.92 -4.84 13.17
C LYS A 70 14.79 -5.87 13.00
N SER A 71 14.91 -6.71 11.99
CA SER A 71 14.00 -7.85 11.77
C SER A 71 13.87 -8.70 13.04
N LEU A 72 12.64 -8.94 13.47
CA LEU A 72 12.32 -9.82 14.59
C LEU A 72 12.38 -11.30 14.22
N ARG A 73 12.53 -11.64 12.93
CA ARG A 73 12.63 -13.05 12.47
C ARG A 73 13.86 -13.76 13.06
N ASN A 74 14.93 -13.02 13.33
CA ASN A 74 16.18 -13.55 13.88
C ASN A 74 16.12 -13.87 15.40
N LYS A 75 15.01 -13.58 16.09
CA LYS A 75 14.84 -13.91 17.52
C LYS A 75 14.42 -15.36 17.79
N LYS A 76 14.14 -16.17 16.76
CA LYS A 76 13.78 -17.59 16.90
C LYS A 76 15.02 -18.49 16.73
N ASN A 77 15.99 -18.36 17.62
CA ASN A 77 16.87 -19.48 17.95
C ASN A 77 16.67 -19.74 19.44
N HIS A 78 15.71 -20.61 19.76
CA HIS A 78 15.65 -21.26 21.07
C HIS A 78 16.70 -22.37 21.09
#